data_AF-A0A367QZR6-F1
#
_entry.id   AF-A0A367QZR6-F1
#
_cell.length_a   1.000
_cell.length_b   1.000
_cell.length_c   1.000
_cell.angle_alpha   90.00
_cell.angle_beta   90.00
_cell.angle_gamma   90.00
#
_symmetry.space_group_name_H-M   'P 1'
#
loop_
_entity.id
_entity.type
_entity.pdbx_description
1 polymer ?
#
loop_
_entity_poly.entity_id
_entity_poly.type
_entity_poly.pdbx_seq_one_letter_code
_entity_poly.pdbx_strand_id
1 'polypeptide(L)'
;MALIIGSKLGTSKLNSDITSFKNRIIAVGGSISNSSLNAIDTFITTAKLNNFWDSLLEIAPYAGNELAAALVKLKYPGNIQSSLTNVGFAPGNYSETTGLTGDTSGTKYLKTGFIPSVQLTTSFNQHLSVYARNAGAVTGASPAAYLGCNSVGNFRLERNGNNVQSVLGSGAEVVAAYANNIVPGHLIGSNTAANLGYLFYRGNQVGIDTAFTTNALSTAEVSIFGSWSGSAFGRNSNLICGFHSIGTGITPTQATAFYSAVQALQTALGRQV
;
A
#
# COMPACT_ATOMS: atom_id res chain seq x y z
N MET A 1 20.63 6.14 52.61
CA MET A 1 20.80 7.08 51.48
C MET A 1 20.44 6.32 50.21
N ALA A 2 19.20 6.45 49.73
CA ALA A 2 18.71 5.73 48.56
C ALA A 2 18.94 6.58 47.30
N LEU A 3 19.78 6.07 46.40
CA LEU A 3 20.06 6.70 45.11
C LEU A 3 18.88 6.44 44.17
N ILE A 4 18.01 7.44 44.00
CA ILE A 4 16.98 7.44 42.96
C ILE A 4 17.68 7.78 41.64
N ILE A 5 17.99 6.77 40.83
CA ILE A 5 18.42 6.97 39.45
C ILE A 5 17.18 7.38 38.65
N GLY A 6 16.96 8.69 38.54
CA GLY A 6 16.02 9.26 37.60
C GLY A 6 16.53 8.98 36.18
N SER A 7 16.08 7.89 35.57
CA SER A 7 16.22 7.73 34.13
C SER A 7 15.45 8.86 33.48
N LYS A 8 16.18 9.84 32.96
CA LYS A 8 15.66 10.91 32.12
C LYS A 8 14.98 10.21 30.94
N LEU A 9 13.66 10.05 31.01
CA LEU A 9 12.83 9.66 29.87
C LEU A 9 13.02 10.77 28.84
N GLY A 10 14.03 10.61 27.98
CA GLY A 10 14.23 11.48 26.85
C GLY A 10 12.94 11.44 26.06
N THR A 11 12.29 12.59 25.90
CA THR A 11 11.22 12.75 24.92
C THR A 11 11.80 12.26 23.60
N SER A 12 11.39 11.07 23.16
CA SER A 12 11.91 10.49 21.92
C SER A 12 11.57 11.48 20.81
N LYS A 13 12.59 12.13 20.26
CA LYS A 13 12.44 13.05 19.15
C LYS A 13 11.79 12.27 18.01
N LEU A 14 10.58 12.68 17.63
CA LEU A 14 9.87 12.12 16.49
C LEU A 14 10.77 12.08 15.26
N ASN A 15 10.63 11.04 14.42
CA ASN A 15 11.37 10.91 13.18
C ASN A 15 11.21 12.18 12.30
N SER A 16 12.24 12.56 11.57
CA SER A 16 12.11 13.68 10.62
C SER A 16 11.04 13.42 9.56
N ASP A 17 10.86 12.15 9.17
CA ASP A 17 9.84 11.73 8.21
C ASP A 17 8.42 11.98 8.74
N ILE A 18 8.17 11.72 10.03
CA ILE A 18 6.84 11.96 10.62
C ILE A 18 6.56 13.47 10.79
N THR A 19 7.59 14.26 11.10
CA THR A 19 7.46 15.73 11.16
C THR A 19 7.11 16.28 9.78
N SER A 20 7.77 15.80 8.73
CA SER A 20 7.49 16.16 7.35
C SER A 20 6.07 15.77 6.93
N PHE A 21 5.62 14.56 7.30
CA PHE A 21 4.26 14.09 7.06
C PHE A 21 3.19 14.96 7.73
N LYS A 22 3.36 15.27 9.02
CA LYS A 22 2.45 16.16 9.76
C LYS A 22 2.32 17.53 9.08
N ASN A 23 3.43 18.13 8.66
CA ASN A 23 3.41 19.44 8.01
C ASN A 23 2.64 19.41 6.69
N ARG A 24 2.74 18.32 5.92
CA ARG A 24 1.95 18.15 4.69
C ARG A 24 0.46 18.02 4.97
N ILE A 25 0.07 17.31 6.03
CA ILE A 25 -1.34 17.24 6.46
C ILE A 25 -1.89 18.62 6.79
N ILE A 26 -1.15 19.42 7.57
CA ILE A 26 -1.56 20.79 7.91
C ILE A 26 -1.66 21.66 6.65
N ALA A 27 -0.73 21.51 5.70
CA ALA A 27 -0.71 22.28 4.47
C ALA A 27 -1.92 22.03 3.55
N VAL A 28 -2.55 20.85 3.62
CA VAL A 28 -3.79 20.55 2.90
C VAL A 28 -5.05 20.87 3.71
N GLY A 29 -4.90 21.58 4.84
CA GLY A 29 -6.01 21.94 5.73
C GLY A 29 -6.52 20.78 6.58
N GLY A 30 -5.76 19.69 6.67
CA GLY A 30 -6.12 18.52 7.43
C GLY A 30 -5.57 18.53 8.86
N SER A 31 -5.97 17.52 9.64
CA SER A 31 -5.56 17.31 11.01
C SER A 31 -5.28 15.83 11.31
N ILE A 32 -4.39 15.57 12.27
CA ILE A 32 -4.01 14.23 12.68
C ILE A 32 -3.72 14.20 14.18
N SER A 33 -4.16 13.14 14.85
CA SER A 33 -3.97 12.98 16.29
C SER A 33 -2.51 12.63 16.64
N ASN A 34 -2.10 12.93 17.88
CA ASN A 34 -0.78 12.53 18.38
C ASN A 34 -0.63 10.99 18.45
N SER A 35 -1.71 10.27 18.76
CA SER A 35 -1.71 8.80 18.74
C SER A 35 -1.43 8.24 17.34
N SER A 36 -2.08 8.79 16.31
CA SER A 36 -1.84 8.37 14.91
C SER A 36 -0.42 8.71 14.46
N LEU A 37 0.13 9.86 14.87
CA LEU A 37 1.53 10.21 14.60
C LEU A 37 2.50 9.23 15.26
N ASN A 38 2.28 8.85 16.52
CA ASN A 38 3.12 7.87 17.22
C ASN A 38 3.03 6.47 16.60
N ALA A 39 1.85 6.06 16.14
CA ALA A 39 1.64 4.80 15.43
C ALA A 39 2.46 4.75 14.14
N ILE A 40 2.43 5.83 13.35
CA ILE A 40 3.20 5.94 12.11
C ILE A 40 4.71 6.04 12.40
N ASP A 41 5.13 6.77 13.44
CA ASP A 41 6.54 6.85 13.85
C ASP A 41 7.10 5.46 14.23
N THR A 42 6.28 4.66 14.93
CA THR A 42 6.60 3.25 15.25
C THR A 42 6.75 2.41 13.98
N PHE A 43 5.85 2.58 13.01
CA PHE A 43 5.96 1.91 11.70
C PHE A 43 7.26 2.29 10.98
N ILE A 44 7.60 3.58 10.90
CA ILE A 44 8.84 4.07 10.25
C ILE A 44 10.07 3.48 10.94
N THR A 45 10.10 3.52 12.27
CA THR A 45 11.21 2.98 13.06
C THR A 45 11.38 1.48 12.84
N THR A 46 10.28 0.73 12.84
CA THR A 46 10.27 -0.71 12.56
C THR A 46 10.75 -1.00 11.14
N ALA A 47 10.31 -0.21 10.16
CA ALA A 47 10.71 -0.37 8.76
C ALA A 47 12.20 -0.12 8.53
N LYS A 48 12.77 0.88 9.21
CA LYS A 48 14.21 1.19 9.18
C LYS A 48 15.02 0.09 9.87
N LEU A 49 14.58 -0.36 11.05
CA LEU A 49 15.25 -1.43 11.80
C LEU A 49 15.28 -2.76 11.03
N ASN A 50 14.22 -3.07 10.29
CA ASN A 50 14.10 -4.29 9.50
C ASN A 50 14.55 -4.12 8.03
N ASN A 51 15.23 -3.02 7.70
CA ASN A 51 15.84 -2.75 6.40
C ASN A 51 14.89 -2.85 5.20
N PHE A 52 13.61 -2.48 5.35
CA PHE A 52 12.67 -2.42 4.22
C PHE A 52 12.18 -1.00 3.93
N TRP A 53 12.48 -0.01 4.77
CA TRP A 53 12.07 1.39 4.55
C TRP A 53 12.52 1.93 3.20
N ASP A 54 13.74 1.63 2.77
CA ASP A 54 14.29 2.13 1.51
C ASP A 54 13.64 1.49 0.29
N SER A 55 13.09 0.27 0.43
CA SER A 55 12.31 -0.37 -0.62
C SER A 55 10.94 0.28 -0.83
N LEU A 56 10.42 1.02 0.16
CA LEU A 56 9.15 1.73 0.05
C LEU A 56 9.37 3.10 -0.60
N LEU A 57 9.04 3.25 -1.88
CA LEU A 57 9.20 4.52 -2.60
C LEU A 57 7.99 5.43 -2.41
N GLU A 58 6.79 4.86 -2.42
CA GLU A 58 5.54 5.52 -2.07
C GLU A 58 4.82 4.76 -0.95
N ILE A 59 4.25 5.50 0.00
CA ILE A 59 3.43 4.97 1.10
C ILE A 59 2.26 5.92 1.37
N ALA A 60 1.04 5.38 1.48
CA ALA A 60 -0.05 6.09 2.13
C ALA A 60 -0.69 5.23 3.25
N PRO A 61 -0.70 5.71 4.50
CA PRO A 61 -1.30 4.99 5.64
C PRO A 61 -2.81 5.26 5.79
N TYR A 62 -3.37 6.19 5.00
CA TYR A 62 -4.74 6.68 5.13
C TYR A 62 -5.07 7.13 6.55
N ALA A 63 -4.19 7.93 7.17
CA ALA A 63 -4.32 8.38 8.55
C ALA A 63 -4.65 9.88 8.62
N GLY A 64 -5.24 10.31 9.73
CA GLY A 64 -5.77 11.66 9.91
C GLY A 64 -7.27 11.66 10.18
N ASN A 65 -7.78 12.81 10.61
CA ASN A 65 -9.15 12.91 11.11
C ASN A 65 -10.18 13.05 9.98
N GLU A 66 -9.76 13.49 8.80
CA GLU A 66 -10.63 13.70 7.63
C GLU A 66 -9.99 13.23 6.32
N LEU A 67 -10.81 13.13 5.27
CA LEU A 67 -10.38 12.61 3.97
C LEU A 67 -9.17 13.36 3.40
N ALA A 68 -9.11 14.69 3.57
CA ALA A 68 -7.98 15.48 3.08
C ALA A 68 -6.64 15.02 3.68
N ALA A 69 -6.58 14.78 5.00
CA ALA A 69 -5.40 14.23 5.65
C ALA A 69 -5.10 12.78 5.21
N ALA A 70 -6.13 11.95 5.07
CA ALA A 70 -5.99 10.55 4.67
C ALA A 70 -5.35 10.35 3.29
N LEU A 71 -5.47 11.35 2.41
CA LEU A 71 -4.90 11.32 1.07
C LEU A 71 -3.43 11.78 1.02
N VAL A 72 -2.87 12.29 2.11
CA VAL A 72 -1.47 12.69 2.17
C VAL A 72 -0.57 11.45 2.22
N LYS A 73 0.50 11.46 1.43
CA LYS A 73 1.48 10.38 1.39
C LYS A 73 2.51 10.56 2.50
N LEU A 74 2.85 9.44 3.16
CA LEU A 74 3.92 9.38 4.15
C LEU A 74 5.30 9.50 3.48
N LYS A 75 5.48 8.79 2.36
CA LYS A 75 6.69 8.81 1.54
C LYS A 75 6.29 8.81 0.08
N TYR A 76 7.06 9.49 -0.75
CA TYR A 76 6.83 9.61 -2.21
C TYR A 76 8.13 10.06 -2.90
N PRO A 77 8.34 9.71 -4.17
CA PRO A 77 9.42 10.27 -4.99
C PRO A 77 9.28 11.79 -5.19
N GLY A 78 10.40 12.52 -5.22
CA GLY A 78 10.37 14.00 -5.28
C GLY A 78 9.75 14.59 -6.54
N ASN A 79 9.58 13.80 -7.61
CA ASN A 79 8.98 14.23 -8.87
C ASN A 79 7.47 13.96 -8.98
N ILE A 80 6.81 13.51 -7.91
CA ILE A 80 5.36 13.32 -7.88
C ILE A 80 4.71 14.10 -6.73
N GLN A 81 3.40 14.28 -6.82
CA GLN A 81 2.64 14.99 -5.79
C GLN A 81 2.67 14.25 -4.45
N SER A 82 2.66 15.05 -3.38
CA SER A 82 2.73 14.57 -2.01
C SER A 82 1.39 14.08 -1.44
N SER A 83 0.31 14.23 -2.23
CA SER A 83 -1.03 13.74 -1.93
C SER A 83 -1.55 12.91 -3.10
N LEU A 84 -2.44 11.97 -2.81
CA LEU A 84 -3.18 11.20 -3.80
C LEU A 84 -4.23 12.11 -4.47
N THR A 85 -4.35 12.02 -5.78
CA THR A 85 -5.42 12.72 -6.50
C THR A 85 -6.72 11.95 -6.33
N ASN A 86 -7.68 12.58 -5.65
CA ASN A 86 -9.00 12.03 -5.39
C ASN A 86 -9.89 12.12 -6.63
N VAL A 87 -10.47 11.00 -7.05
CA VAL A 87 -11.56 10.97 -8.01
C VAL A 87 -12.78 10.36 -7.33
N GLY A 88 -13.81 11.19 -7.09
CA GLY A 88 -15.15 10.73 -6.67
C GLY A 88 -15.34 10.37 -5.18
N PHE A 89 -14.30 10.32 -4.35
CA PHE A 89 -14.49 10.09 -2.90
C PHE A 89 -14.99 11.36 -2.20
N ALA A 90 -15.97 11.17 -1.31
CA ALA A 90 -16.50 12.20 -0.43
C ALA A 90 -16.09 11.93 1.03
N PRO A 91 -16.18 12.92 1.95
CA PRO A 91 -15.77 12.75 3.35
C PRO A 91 -16.38 11.51 4.04
N GLY A 92 -17.63 11.17 3.75
CA GLY A 92 -18.31 9.99 4.31
C GLY A 92 -17.75 8.64 3.85
N ASN A 93 -16.84 8.60 2.87
CA ASN A 93 -16.17 7.37 2.45
C ASN A 93 -14.95 7.02 3.31
N TYR A 94 -14.55 7.91 4.24
CA TYR A 94 -13.38 7.72 5.08
C TYR A 94 -13.72 7.89 6.57
N SER A 95 -13.12 7.03 7.39
CA SER A 95 -12.86 7.31 8.80
C SER A 95 -11.53 6.66 9.17
N GLU A 96 -10.80 7.16 10.16
CA GLU A 96 -9.49 6.58 10.49
C GLU A 96 -9.58 5.11 10.94
N THR A 97 -10.61 4.77 11.71
CA THR A 97 -10.88 3.41 12.23
C THR A 97 -11.38 2.45 11.15
N THR A 98 -11.94 2.97 10.05
CA THR A 98 -12.41 2.16 8.90
C THR A 98 -11.48 2.27 7.69
N GLY A 99 -10.60 3.25 7.55
CA GLY A 99 -9.89 3.50 6.31
C GLY A 99 -10.82 4.03 5.21
N LEU A 100 -10.37 3.96 3.96
CA LEU A 100 -11.08 4.51 2.81
C LEU A 100 -11.91 3.43 2.12
N THR A 101 -13.21 3.65 1.94
CA THR A 101 -14.15 2.66 1.38
C THR A 101 -14.40 2.93 -0.10
N GLY A 102 -13.95 2.01 -0.96
CA GLY A 102 -14.18 2.02 -2.40
C GLY A 102 -15.63 1.73 -2.79
N ASP A 103 -15.89 1.68 -4.10
CA ASP A 103 -17.18 1.26 -4.67
C ASP A 103 -17.01 0.31 -5.86
N THR A 104 -18.12 -0.17 -6.40
CA THR A 104 -18.14 -1.05 -7.58
C THR A 104 -18.41 -0.31 -8.89
N SER A 105 -18.71 1.00 -8.87
CA SER A 105 -19.17 1.74 -10.05
C SER A 105 -18.02 2.16 -10.97
N GLY A 106 -16.78 2.18 -10.46
CA GLY A 106 -15.62 2.68 -11.19
C GLY A 106 -15.55 4.20 -11.28
N THR A 107 -16.43 4.91 -10.54
CA THR A 107 -16.39 6.37 -10.43
C THR A 107 -15.49 6.84 -9.29
N LYS A 108 -15.06 5.92 -8.41
CA LYS A 108 -14.19 6.22 -7.27
C LYS A 108 -12.87 5.50 -7.36
N TYR A 109 -11.80 6.28 -7.44
CA TYR A 109 -10.43 5.77 -7.44
C TYR A 109 -9.46 6.85 -7.01
N LEU A 110 -8.25 6.44 -6.67
CA LEU A 110 -7.16 7.37 -6.38
C LEU A 110 -6.07 7.24 -7.43
N LYS A 111 -5.54 8.39 -7.82
CA LYS A 111 -4.40 8.54 -8.72
C LYS A 111 -3.15 8.80 -7.89
N THR A 112 -2.12 7.98 -8.07
CA THR A 112 -0.89 8.07 -7.27
C THR A 112 0.12 9.06 -7.86
N GLY A 113 0.06 9.37 -9.15
CA GLY A 113 1.14 10.05 -9.88
C GLY A 113 2.38 9.17 -10.09
N PHE A 114 2.40 7.95 -9.56
CA PHE A 114 3.50 7.00 -9.72
C PHE A 114 3.34 6.27 -11.07
N ILE A 115 4.32 6.45 -11.95
CA ILE A 115 4.43 5.81 -13.26
C ILE A 115 5.66 4.89 -13.21
N PRO A 116 5.50 3.55 -13.23
CA PRO A 116 6.62 2.62 -13.08
C PRO A 116 7.83 2.94 -13.95
N SER A 117 7.63 3.32 -15.23
CA SER A 117 8.72 3.67 -16.16
C SER A 117 9.46 4.98 -15.85
N VAL A 118 8.94 5.81 -14.95
CA VAL A 118 9.56 7.08 -14.53
C VAL A 118 10.22 6.94 -13.16
N GLN A 119 9.60 6.23 -12.22
CA GLN A 119 10.08 6.13 -10.84
C GLN A 119 10.90 4.87 -10.55
N LEU A 120 10.82 3.82 -11.36
CA LEU A 120 11.64 2.61 -11.22
C LEU A 120 12.75 2.59 -12.28
N THR A 121 13.90 2.05 -11.90
CA THR A 121 15.08 1.97 -12.78
C THR A 121 15.21 0.64 -13.51
N THR A 122 14.55 -0.41 -13.02
CA THR A 122 14.64 -1.77 -13.56
C THR A 122 13.26 -2.39 -13.74
N SER A 123 13.11 -3.26 -14.74
CA SER A 123 11.89 -4.05 -14.98
C SER A 123 11.66 -5.16 -13.94
N PHE A 124 12.68 -5.45 -13.12
CA PHE A 124 12.63 -6.31 -11.95
C PHE A 124 12.94 -5.49 -10.69
N ASN A 125 12.95 -6.14 -9.51
CA ASN A 125 13.20 -5.47 -8.23
C ASN A 125 12.11 -4.45 -7.89
N GLN A 126 10.85 -4.92 -7.82
CA GLN A 126 9.66 -4.11 -7.63
C GLN A 126 8.74 -4.73 -6.58
N HIS A 127 7.89 -3.91 -5.98
CA HIS A 127 6.76 -4.40 -5.20
C HIS A 127 5.53 -3.50 -5.32
N LEU A 128 4.38 -4.14 -5.08
CA LEU A 128 3.10 -3.52 -4.78
C LEU A 128 2.60 -4.13 -3.47
N SER A 129 2.07 -3.31 -2.56
CA SER A 129 1.39 -3.83 -1.38
C SER A 129 0.15 -3.05 -1.00
N VAL A 130 -0.83 -3.75 -0.47
CA VAL A 130 -2.09 -3.18 0.00
C VAL A 130 -2.57 -3.89 1.25
N TYR A 131 -2.99 -3.11 2.25
CA TYR A 131 -3.80 -3.62 3.34
C TYR A 131 -5.27 -3.38 3.01
N ALA A 132 -5.93 -4.44 2.57
CA ALA A 132 -7.33 -4.42 2.20
C ALA A 132 -8.20 -4.95 3.34
N ARG A 133 -9.38 -4.38 3.51
CA ARG A 133 -10.45 -4.85 4.39
C ARG A 133 -11.72 -5.06 3.60
N ASN A 134 -12.59 -5.91 4.12
CA ASN A 134 -13.80 -6.31 3.41
C ASN A 134 -14.89 -5.24 3.62
N ALA A 135 -15.49 -4.74 2.54
CA ALA A 135 -16.71 -3.92 2.63
C ALA A 135 -18.00 -4.76 2.52
N GLY A 136 -17.88 -6.09 2.36
CA GLY A 136 -18.98 -7.00 2.08
C GLY A 136 -18.56 -8.08 1.09
N ALA A 137 -19.39 -9.10 0.86
CA ALA A 137 -19.10 -10.12 -0.15
C ALA A 137 -18.92 -9.46 -1.53
N VAL A 138 -17.76 -9.67 -2.18
CA VAL A 138 -17.57 -9.31 -3.58
C VAL A 138 -18.36 -10.33 -4.40
N THR A 139 -19.66 -10.07 -4.62
CA THR A 139 -20.50 -10.90 -5.48
C THR A 139 -20.23 -10.52 -6.93
N GLY A 140 -19.41 -11.32 -7.62
CA GLY A 140 -19.17 -11.17 -9.05
C GLY A 140 -17.82 -11.73 -9.48
N ALA A 141 -17.80 -12.42 -10.62
CA ALA A 141 -16.62 -13.04 -11.22
C ALA A 141 -15.61 -12.05 -11.85
N SER A 142 -15.77 -10.75 -11.63
CA SER A 142 -14.93 -9.73 -12.25
C SER A 142 -13.67 -9.48 -11.42
N PRO A 143 -12.48 -9.39 -12.05
CA PRO A 143 -11.26 -9.11 -11.32
C PRO A 143 -11.33 -7.72 -10.66
N ALA A 144 -11.04 -7.69 -9.36
CA ALA A 144 -10.96 -6.46 -8.57
C ALA A 144 -9.49 -6.10 -8.40
N ALA A 145 -9.03 -5.10 -9.16
CA ALA A 145 -7.71 -4.53 -8.96
C ALA A 145 -7.71 -3.66 -7.70
N TYR A 146 -6.79 -3.94 -6.79
CA TYR A 146 -6.66 -3.21 -5.54
C TYR A 146 -5.79 -1.98 -5.73
N LEU A 147 -4.71 -2.20 -6.47
CA LEU A 147 -3.62 -1.26 -6.70
C LEU A 147 -2.96 -1.66 -8.03
N GLY A 148 -2.83 -0.74 -8.97
CA GLY A 148 -2.05 -0.99 -10.18
C GLY A 148 -2.44 -0.20 -11.42
N CYS A 149 -1.85 -0.59 -12.54
CA CYS A 149 -2.15 -0.13 -13.88
C CYS A 149 -2.09 -1.30 -14.87
N ASN A 150 -2.84 -1.17 -15.97
CA ASN A 150 -3.04 -2.21 -16.97
C ASN A 150 -2.71 -1.66 -18.38
N SER A 151 -1.44 -1.33 -18.58
CA SER A 151 -0.88 -0.88 -19.87
C SER A 151 0.23 -1.84 -20.31
N VAL A 152 1.01 -1.47 -21.34
CA VAL A 152 2.30 -2.11 -21.64
C VAL A 152 3.06 -2.28 -20.33
N GLY A 153 3.55 -3.49 -20.06
CA GLY A 153 4.32 -3.76 -18.84
C GLY A 153 3.52 -4.07 -17.57
N ASN A 154 2.18 -4.15 -17.60
CA ASN A 154 1.26 -4.58 -16.52
C ASN A 154 1.83 -4.54 -15.09
N PHE A 155 1.32 -3.64 -14.24
CA PHE A 155 1.84 -3.49 -12.88
C PHE A 155 0.68 -3.40 -11.89
N ARG A 156 0.23 -4.54 -11.36
CA ARG A 156 -0.98 -4.62 -10.54
C ARG A 156 -0.96 -5.73 -9.50
N LEU A 157 -1.73 -5.48 -8.45
CA LEU A 157 -2.06 -6.40 -7.39
C LEU A 157 -3.59 -6.49 -7.31
N GLU A 158 -4.11 -7.70 -7.48
CA GLU A 158 -5.54 -7.88 -7.69
C GLU A 158 -6.06 -9.22 -7.18
N ARG A 159 -7.39 -9.30 -7.11
CA ARG A 159 -8.13 -10.54 -6.95
C ARG A 159 -8.81 -10.90 -8.26
N ASN A 160 -8.78 -12.17 -8.62
CA ASN A 160 -9.45 -12.72 -9.79
C ASN A 160 -10.21 -14.00 -9.38
N GLY A 161 -11.52 -13.89 -9.18
CA GLY A 161 -12.34 -14.97 -8.62
C GLY A 161 -11.87 -15.37 -7.22
N ASN A 162 -11.40 -16.61 -7.09
CA ASN A 162 -10.86 -17.18 -5.86
C ASN A 162 -9.34 -17.00 -5.73
N ASN A 163 -8.70 -16.31 -6.66
CA ASN A 163 -7.26 -16.15 -6.67
C ASN A 163 -6.87 -14.74 -6.22
N VAL A 164 -5.74 -14.64 -5.52
CA VAL A 164 -4.96 -13.42 -5.43
C VAL A 164 -3.81 -13.52 -6.42
N GLN A 165 -3.50 -12.43 -7.10
CA GLN A 165 -2.45 -12.41 -8.10
C GLN A 165 -1.66 -11.10 -8.10
N SER A 166 -0.37 -11.25 -8.36
CA SER A 166 0.53 -10.13 -8.60
C SER A 166 1.09 -10.22 -10.03
N VAL A 167 1.03 -9.09 -10.72
CA VAL A 167 1.58 -8.90 -12.06
C VAL A 167 2.53 -7.71 -11.98
N LEU A 168 3.84 -7.95 -12.12
CA LEU A 168 4.89 -6.95 -12.00
C LEU A 168 5.76 -6.96 -13.27
N GLY A 169 5.12 -6.66 -14.40
CA GLY A 169 5.64 -6.86 -15.75
C GLY A 169 4.60 -7.51 -16.66
N SER A 170 4.71 -7.35 -17.98
CA SER A 170 3.92 -8.21 -18.89
C SER A 170 4.46 -9.65 -18.86
N GLY A 171 3.63 -10.66 -19.08
CA GLY A 171 4.06 -12.02 -19.40
C GLY A 171 4.02 -13.06 -18.26
N ALA A 172 4.20 -12.67 -17.00
CA ALA A 172 4.14 -13.60 -15.87
C ALA A 172 3.31 -13.03 -14.71
N GLU A 173 2.55 -13.91 -14.06
CA GLU A 173 1.76 -13.61 -12.88
C GLU A 173 2.05 -14.64 -11.79
N VAL A 174 2.24 -14.16 -10.56
CA VAL A 174 2.29 -15.05 -9.41
C VAL A 174 0.87 -15.16 -8.88
N VAL A 175 0.30 -16.36 -8.95
CA VAL A 175 -1.10 -16.64 -8.59
C VAL A 175 -1.14 -17.61 -7.42
N ALA A 176 -1.99 -17.33 -6.44
CA ALA A 176 -2.30 -18.27 -5.36
C ALA A 176 -3.82 -18.43 -5.23
N ALA A 177 -4.28 -19.68 -5.19
CA ALA A 177 -5.68 -20.01 -4.99
C ALA A 177 -6.07 -19.84 -3.51
N TYR A 178 -7.24 -19.26 -3.28
CA TYR A 178 -7.86 -19.12 -1.96
C TYR A 178 -9.29 -19.65 -1.99
N ALA A 179 -9.52 -20.76 -1.29
CA ALA A 179 -10.80 -21.48 -1.32
C ALA A 179 -11.99 -20.72 -0.70
N ASN A 180 -11.73 -19.63 0.02
CA ASN A 180 -12.75 -18.88 0.75
C ASN A 180 -12.89 -17.46 0.18
N ASN A 181 -14.13 -17.04 -0.02
CA ASN A 181 -14.58 -15.84 -0.75
C ASN A 181 -14.18 -14.48 -0.14
N ILE A 182 -13.21 -14.44 0.76
CA ILE A 182 -12.91 -13.29 1.60
C ILE A 182 -11.43 -13.37 1.93
N VAL A 183 -10.63 -12.34 1.63
CA VAL A 183 -9.35 -12.25 2.34
C VAL A 183 -8.90 -10.79 2.55
N PRO A 184 -9.59 -10.04 3.45
CA PRO A 184 -9.04 -8.83 4.02
C PRO A 184 -7.70 -9.16 4.70
N GLY A 185 -6.69 -8.36 4.45
CA GLY A 185 -5.36 -8.54 4.99
C GLY A 185 -4.33 -7.78 4.16
N HIS A 186 -3.07 -7.98 4.54
CA HIS A 186 -1.94 -7.44 3.79
C HIS A 186 -1.56 -8.39 2.67
N LEU A 187 -1.62 -7.88 1.44
CA LEU A 187 -1.16 -8.57 0.25
C LEU A 187 0.08 -7.84 -0.29
N ILE A 188 1.12 -8.59 -0.62
CA ILE A 188 2.38 -8.06 -1.17
C ILE A 188 2.72 -8.88 -2.42
N GLY A 189 2.79 -8.22 -3.57
CA GLY A 189 3.43 -8.76 -4.75
C GLY A 189 4.84 -8.22 -4.85
N SER A 190 5.84 -9.07 -5.10
CA SER A 190 7.21 -8.60 -5.28
C SER A 190 8.01 -9.45 -6.26
N ASN A 191 8.95 -8.85 -6.98
CA ASN A 191 10.02 -9.56 -7.64
C ASN A 191 11.37 -9.00 -7.17
N THR A 192 12.36 -9.86 -6.97
CA THR A 192 13.72 -9.45 -6.56
C THR A 192 14.76 -9.74 -7.62
N ALA A 193 14.39 -10.49 -8.64
CA ALA A 193 15.19 -10.78 -9.83
C ALA A 193 14.28 -10.84 -11.07
N ALA A 194 14.88 -10.80 -12.26
CA ALA A 194 14.15 -10.88 -13.52
C ALA A 194 13.36 -12.19 -13.70
N ASN A 195 13.76 -13.24 -12.99
CA ASN A 195 13.21 -14.60 -13.03
C ASN A 195 12.59 -15.07 -11.71
N LEU A 196 12.28 -14.15 -10.79
CA LEU A 196 11.80 -14.54 -9.47
C LEU A 196 10.70 -13.59 -8.96
N GLY A 197 9.48 -14.10 -8.98
CA GLY A 197 8.29 -13.44 -8.44
C GLY A 197 7.81 -14.11 -7.16
N TYR A 198 7.26 -13.32 -6.26
CA TYR A 198 6.66 -13.72 -5.00
C TYR A 198 5.29 -13.10 -4.82
N LEU A 199 4.41 -13.85 -4.15
CA LEU A 199 3.15 -13.36 -3.63
C LEU A 199 3.08 -13.72 -2.14
N PHE A 200 2.92 -12.70 -1.31
CA PHE A 200 2.76 -12.86 0.14
C PHE A 200 1.37 -12.42 0.57
N TYR A 201 0.81 -13.17 1.51
CA TYR A 201 -0.47 -12.86 2.12
C TYR A 201 -0.41 -13.08 3.63
N ARG A 202 -0.76 -12.04 4.41
CA ARG A 202 -0.68 -12.04 5.88
C ARG A 202 0.68 -12.54 6.39
N GLY A 203 1.75 -12.05 5.77
CA GLY A 203 3.13 -12.37 6.15
C GLY A 203 3.66 -13.74 5.68
N ASN A 204 2.83 -14.58 5.05
CA ASN A 204 3.22 -15.87 4.51
C ASN A 204 3.42 -15.80 3.00
N GLN A 205 4.43 -16.49 2.46
CA GLN A 205 4.55 -16.69 1.03
C GLN A 205 3.48 -17.67 0.56
N VAL A 206 2.56 -17.22 -0.30
CA VAL A 206 1.47 -18.03 -0.84
C VAL A 206 1.65 -18.36 -2.31
N GLY A 207 2.57 -17.69 -3.00
CA GLY A 207 2.94 -17.99 -4.38
C GLY A 207 4.40 -17.63 -4.64
N ILE A 208 5.02 -18.40 -5.53
CA ILE A 208 6.37 -18.18 -6.05
C ILE A 208 6.39 -18.59 -7.52
N ASP A 209 7.06 -17.80 -8.34
CA ASP A 209 7.33 -18.14 -9.73
C ASP A 209 8.83 -17.95 -9.99
N THR A 210 9.53 -19.07 -10.20
CA THR A 210 10.97 -19.12 -10.50
C THR A 210 11.27 -19.03 -12.00
N ALA A 211 10.23 -18.94 -12.83
CA ALA A 211 10.29 -18.68 -14.26
C ALA A 211 9.62 -17.34 -14.60
N PHE A 212 9.51 -16.44 -13.61
CA PHE A 212 8.89 -15.14 -13.78
C PHE A 212 9.56 -14.41 -14.95
N THR A 213 8.80 -13.69 -15.76
CA THR A 213 9.41 -12.91 -16.84
C THR A 213 9.07 -11.45 -16.64
N THR A 214 10.09 -10.64 -16.40
CA THR A 214 9.92 -9.18 -16.40
C THR A 214 10.02 -8.63 -17.82
N ASN A 215 9.09 -7.76 -18.16
CA ASN A 215 9.06 -7.03 -19.43
C ASN A 215 9.26 -5.53 -19.17
N ALA A 216 9.10 -4.69 -20.21
CA ALA A 216 9.19 -3.23 -20.07
C ALA A 216 8.35 -2.70 -18.90
N LEU A 217 8.87 -1.69 -18.19
CA LEU A 217 8.14 -1.00 -17.14
C LEU A 217 6.85 -0.36 -17.68
N SER A 218 5.81 -0.33 -16.86
CA SER A 218 4.57 0.31 -17.28
C SER A 218 4.68 1.83 -17.38
N THR A 219 4.15 2.36 -18.48
CA THR A 219 4.07 3.80 -18.75
C THR A 219 2.77 4.42 -18.24
N ALA A 220 1.86 3.61 -17.69
CA ALA A 220 0.62 4.09 -17.09
C ALA A 220 0.80 4.38 -15.60
N GLU A 221 0.10 5.42 -15.16
CA GLU A 221 -0.01 5.79 -13.75
C GLU A 221 -0.71 4.68 -12.95
N VAL A 222 -0.17 4.35 -11.78
CA VAL A 222 -0.76 3.43 -10.82
C VAL A 222 -1.95 4.08 -10.13
N SER A 223 -3.06 3.33 -10.05
CA SER A 223 -4.26 3.74 -9.33
C SER A 223 -4.60 2.83 -8.16
N ILE A 224 -5.37 3.35 -7.19
CA ILE A 224 -5.96 2.59 -6.08
C ILE A 224 -7.47 2.42 -6.32
N PHE A 225 -8.02 1.30 -5.87
CA PHE A 225 -9.42 0.87 -6.10
C PHE A 225 -9.74 0.54 -7.56
N GLY A 226 -8.69 0.31 -8.34
CA GLY A 226 -8.80 -0.30 -9.65
C GLY A 226 -7.55 -0.11 -10.48
N SER A 227 -7.64 -0.45 -11.76
CA SER A 227 -6.54 -0.34 -12.71
C SER A 227 -6.96 0.41 -13.96
N TRP A 228 -6.26 1.50 -14.24
CA TRP A 228 -6.37 2.24 -15.50
C TRP A 228 -5.80 1.42 -16.67
N SER A 229 -6.55 1.30 -17.78
CA SER A 229 -6.08 0.61 -19.00
C SER A 229 -5.91 1.53 -20.21
N GLY A 230 -5.59 2.80 -20.01
CA GLY A 230 -5.34 3.77 -21.10
C GLY A 230 -6.61 4.46 -21.62
N SER A 231 -7.73 3.73 -21.69
CA SER A 231 -9.01 4.23 -22.24
C SER A 231 -10.20 4.10 -21.30
N ALA A 232 -10.13 3.26 -20.26
CA ALA A 232 -11.17 3.10 -19.24
C ALA A 232 -10.61 2.49 -17.95
N PHE A 233 -11.39 2.58 -16.85
CA PHE A 233 -11.18 1.75 -15.66
C PHE A 233 -11.85 0.39 -15.89
N GLY A 234 -11.04 -0.65 -16.12
CA GLY A 234 -11.56 -1.98 -16.43
C GLY A 234 -11.79 -2.87 -15.20
N ARG A 235 -11.28 -2.48 -14.03
CA ARG A 235 -11.29 -3.29 -12.79
C ARG A 235 -11.53 -2.35 -11.62
N ASN A 236 -12.60 -2.57 -10.87
CA ASN A 236 -12.98 -1.72 -9.73
C ASN A 236 -12.98 -2.56 -8.44
N SER A 237 -12.78 -1.91 -7.31
CA SER A 237 -12.75 -2.58 -6.02
C SER A 237 -13.60 -1.81 -5.00
N ASN A 238 -14.58 -2.50 -4.43
CA ASN A 238 -15.36 -2.00 -3.30
C ASN A 238 -14.66 -2.23 -1.95
N LEU A 239 -13.40 -2.63 -1.95
CA LEU A 239 -12.69 -2.88 -0.70
C LEU A 239 -12.60 -1.63 0.16
N ILE A 240 -12.19 -1.87 1.39
CA ILE A 240 -11.76 -0.84 2.31
C ILE A 240 -10.23 -0.83 2.30
N CYS A 241 -9.58 0.24 1.87
CA CYS A 241 -8.13 0.35 1.89
C CYS A 241 -7.65 1.01 3.19
N GLY A 242 -6.77 0.35 3.91
CA GLY A 242 -6.11 0.88 5.11
C GLY A 242 -4.65 1.26 4.89
N PHE A 243 -4.00 0.78 3.84
CA PHE A 243 -2.60 1.09 3.58
C PHE A 243 -2.24 0.70 2.16
N HIS A 244 -1.35 1.44 1.51
CA HIS A 244 -0.66 0.94 0.33
C HIS A 244 0.81 1.34 0.33
N SER A 245 1.59 0.56 -0.42
CA SER A 245 2.97 0.90 -0.78
C SER A 245 3.31 0.48 -2.20
N ILE A 246 4.24 1.23 -2.80
CA ILE A 246 4.84 0.95 -4.11
C ILE A 246 6.35 1.15 -3.96
N GLY A 247 7.15 0.31 -4.59
CA GLY A 247 8.59 0.55 -4.63
C GLY A 247 9.40 -0.62 -5.17
N THR A 248 10.59 -0.85 -4.60
CA THR A 248 11.52 -1.88 -5.06
C THR A 248 11.28 -3.23 -4.38
N GLY A 249 11.99 -4.28 -4.78
CA GLY A 249 11.78 -5.64 -4.33
C GLY A 249 11.84 -5.80 -2.81
N ILE A 250 10.98 -6.68 -2.30
CA ILE A 250 10.87 -7.09 -0.90
C ILE A 250 11.17 -8.59 -0.84
N THR A 251 12.21 -8.96 -0.09
CA THR A 251 12.56 -10.37 0.17
C THR A 251 11.55 -11.04 1.09
N PRO A 252 11.49 -12.39 1.15
CA PRO A 252 10.60 -13.10 2.07
C PRO A 252 10.73 -12.66 3.54
N THR A 253 11.95 -12.49 4.05
CA THR A 253 12.20 -12.02 5.42
C THR A 253 11.66 -10.61 5.64
N GLN A 254 11.90 -9.71 4.68
CA GLN A 254 11.34 -8.35 4.74
C GLN A 254 9.82 -8.36 4.62
N ALA A 255 9.21 -9.27 3.85
CA ALA A 255 7.76 -9.37 3.70
C ALA A 255 7.06 -9.73 5.02
N THR A 256 7.63 -10.65 5.80
CA THR A 256 7.11 -11.00 7.14
C THR A 256 7.24 -9.82 8.12
N ALA A 257 8.38 -9.12 8.10
CA ALA A 257 8.58 -7.92 8.93
C ALA A 257 7.65 -6.77 8.51
N PHE A 258 7.46 -6.58 7.20
CA PHE A 258 6.59 -5.57 6.64
C PHE A 258 5.13 -5.83 7.00
N TYR A 259 4.68 -7.08 6.89
CA TYR A 259 3.36 -7.49 7.38
C TYR A 259 3.15 -7.15 8.84
N SER A 260 4.08 -7.54 9.71
CA SER A 260 3.97 -7.29 11.14
C SER A 260 3.89 -5.79 11.47
N ALA A 261 4.69 -4.97 10.78
CA ALA A 261 4.70 -3.52 10.95
C ALA A 261 3.39 -2.87 10.46
N VAL A 262 2.88 -3.29 9.29
CA VAL A 262 1.57 -2.82 8.80
C VAL A 262 0.47 -3.25 9.76
N GLN A 263 0.51 -4.49 10.26
CA GLN A 263 -0.51 -5.00 11.16
C GLN A 263 -0.59 -4.19 12.45
N ALA A 264 0.56 -3.91 13.07
CA ALA A 264 0.66 -3.05 14.24
C ALA A 264 0.16 -1.63 13.97
N LEU A 265 0.48 -1.06 12.80
CA LEU A 265 -0.04 0.24 12.38
C LEU A 265 -1.58 0.23 12.27
N GLN A 266 -2.17 -0.78 11.63
CA GLN A 266 -3.62 -0.88 11.50
C GLN A 266 -4.30 -0.95 12.88
N THR A 267 -3.80 -1.80 13.78
CA THR A 267 -4.31 -1.89 15.16
C THR A 267 -4.20 -0.56 15.90
N ALA A 268 -3.06 0.13 15.80
CA ALA A 268 -2.83 1.39 16.48
C ALA A 268 -3.69 2.55 15.95
N LEU A 269 -4.14 2.48 14.69
CA LEU A 269 -5.14 3.40 14.11
C LEU A 269 -6.59 3.02 14.46
N GLY A 270 -6.79 2.07 15.39
CA GLY A 270 -8.13 1.63 15.82
C GLY A 270 -8.87 0.81 14.78
N ARG A 271 -8.16 0.22 13.81
CA ARG A 271 -8.76 -0.58 12.74
C ARG A 271 -8.88 -2.02 13.19
N GLN A 272 -10.00 -2.65 12.83
CA GLN A 272 -10.17 -4.08 13.01
C GLN A 272 -9.21 -4.83 12.09
N VAL A 273 -8.42 -5.71 12.71
CA VAL A 273 -7.36 -6.53 12.13
C VAL A 273 -7.82 -7.97 12.02
#